data_AF-D9XU40-F1
#
_entry.id   AF-D9XU40-F1
#
_cell.length_a   1.000
_cell.length_b   1.000
_cell.length_c   1.000
_cell.angle_alpha   90.00
_cell.angle_beta   90.00
_cell.angle_gamma   90.00
#
_symmetry.space_group_name_H-M   'P 1'
#
loop_
_entity.id
_entity.type
_entity.pdbx_description
1 polymer ?
#
loop_
_entity_poly.entity_id
_entity_poly.type
_entity_poly.pdbx_seq_one_letter_code
_entity_poly.pdbx_strand_id
1 'polypeptide(L)' 'MEGWLNSPGHRANILKADFTHIGVGFAGGGRAGTYWTQLFGA' A
#
# COMPACT_ATOMS: atom_id res chain seq x y z
N MET A 1 -7.16 1.51 -4.26
CA MET A 1 -7.47 0.37 -3.37
C MET A 1 -7.80 -0.90 -4.14
N GLU A 2 -8.76 -0.89 -5.06
CA GLU A 2 -9.11 -2.09 -5.85
C GLU A 2 -7.92 -2.76 -6.55
N GLY A 3 -7.02 -1.98 -7.15
CA GLY A 3 -5.81 -2.51 -7.79
C GLY A 3 -4.89 -3.29 -6.84
N TRP A 4 -4.77 -2.87 -5.57
CA TRP A 4 -3.99 -3.59 -4.57
C TRP A 4 -4.72 -4.83 -4.04
N LEU A 5 -6.04 -4.75 -3.85
CA LEU A 5 -6.84 -5.91 -3.45
C LEU A 5 -6.87 -6.99 -4.54
N ASN A 6 -6.81 -6.62 -5.82
CA ASN A 6 -6.79 -7.55 -6.94
C ASN A 6 -5.39 -8.15 -7.21
N SER A 7 -4.35 -7.67 -6.53
CA SER A 7 -2.99 -8.22 -6.64
C SER A 7 -2.71 -9.17 -5.47
N PRO A 8 -2.46 -10.47 -5.71
CA PRO A 8 -2.29 -11.45 -4.63
C PRO A 8 -1.23 -11.09 -3.59
N GLY A 9 -0.07 -10.58 -4.03
CA GLY A 9 1.01 -10.19 -3.13
C GLY A 9 0.66 -8.98 -2.25
N HIS A 10 0.03 -7.95 -2.84
CA HIS A 10 -0.40 -6.77 -2.08
C HIS A 10 -1.55 -7.11 -1.12
N ARG A 11 -2.54 -7.88 -1.58
CA ARG A 11 -3.66 -8.37 -0.76
C ARG A 11 -3.16 -9.17 0.45
N ALA A 12 -2.13 -10.01 0.29
CA ALA A 12 -1.55 -10.77 1.39
C ALA A 12 -1.03 -9.85 2.51
N ASN A 13 -0.37 -8.75 2.17
CA ASN A 13 0.08 -7.76 3.15
C ASN A 13 -1.10 -7.04 3.82
N ILE A 14 -2.10 -6.63 3.04
CA ILE A 14 -3.29 -5.90 3.53
C ILE A 14 -4.11 -6.75 4.54
N LEU A 15 -4.19 -8.07 4.33
CA LEU A 15 -4.98 -8.98 5.16
C LEU A 15 -4.17 -9.66 6.27
N LYS A 16 -2.88 -9.35 6.42
CA LYS A 16 -2.01 -9.98 7.42
C LYS A 16 -2.31 -9.43 8.81
N ALA A 17 -2.85 -10.29 9.68
CA ALA A 17 -3.25 -9.93 11.04
C ALA A 17 -2.09 -9.48 11.94
N ASP A 18 -0.85 -9.90 11.64
CA ASP A 18 0.32 -9.55 12.44
C ASP A 18 0.73 -8.06 12.33
N PHE A 19 0.25 -7.35 11.30
CA PHE A 19 0.52 -5.92 11.17
C PHE A 19 -0.49 -5.14 12.00
N THR A 20 0.02 -4.34 12.93
CA THR A 20 -0.75 -3.53 13.87
C THR A 20 -0.73 -2.05 13.49
N HIS A 21 0.21 -1.64 12.63
CA HIS A 21 0.40 -0.27 12.19
C HIS A 21 0.46 -0.18 10.67
N ILE A 22 -0.07 0.92 10.13
CA ILE A 22 0.02 1.27 8.71
C ILE A 22 0.41 2.74 8.55
N GLY A 23 1.40 2.98 7.69
CA GLY A 23 1.73 4.29 7.14
C GLY A 23 1.31 4.38 5.68
N VAL A 24 0.66 5.47 5.29
CA VAL A 24 0.26 5.72 3.89
C VAL A 24 0.92 6.99 3.39
N GLY A 25 1.67 6.87 2.30
CA GLY A 25 2.32 7.98 1.61
C GLY A 25 1.64 8.27 0.28
N PHE A 26 1.46 9.55 -0.02
CA PHE A 26 1.00 10.03 -1.30
C PHE A 26 1.96 11.09 -1.81
N ALA A 27 2.28 11.01 -3.11
CA ALA A 27 2.91 12.12 -3.80
C ALA A 27 2.38 12.18 -5.23
N GLY A 28 1.96 13.38 -5.61
CA GLY A 28 1.50 13.71 -6.95
C GLY A 28 2.50 14.60 -7.68
N GLY A 29 2.51 14.50 -9.00
CA GLY A 29 3.33 15.35 -9.86
C GLY A 29 4.76 14.86 -10.06
N GLY A 30 5.50 15.56 -10.94
CA GLY A 30 6.83 15.14 -11.40
C GLY A 30 6.79 14.17 -12.58
N ARG A 31 7.97 13.76 -13.07
CA ARG A 31 8.10 12.93 -14.30
C ARG A 31 7.44 11.55 -14.19
N ALA A 32 7.31 11.00 -12.99
CA ALA A 32 6.71 9.68 -12.75
C ALA A 32 5.20 9.72 -12.49
N GLY A 33 4.59 10.91 -12.45
CA GLY A 33 3.18 11.07 -12.12
C GLY A 33 2.89 10.80 -10.65
N THR A 34 1.67 10.35 -10.37
CA THR A 34 1.18 10.12 -9.01
C THR A 34 1.57 8.73 -8.50
N TYR A 35 2.09 8.67 -7.28
CA TYR A 35 2.43 7.41 -6.60
C TYR A 35 1.87 7.36 -5.17
N TRP A 36 1.57 6.13 -4.76
CA TRP A 36 1.07 5.78 -3.44
C TRP A 36 1.92 4.67 -2.85
N THR A 37 2.12 4.70 -1.54
CA THR A 37 2.85 3.65 -0.81
C THR A 37 2.10 3.29 0.46
N GLN A 38 2.11 1.99 0.78
CA GLN A 38 1.66 1.46 2.07
C GLN A 38 2.85 0.79 2.73
N LEU A 39 3.16 1.19 3.96
CA LEU A 39 4.14 0.54 4.81
C LEU A 39 3.40 -0.11 5.98
N PHE A 40 3.61 -1.40 6.15
CA PHE A 40 3.00 -2.18 7.24
C PHE A 40 4.06 -2.51 8.29
N GLY A 41 3.71 -2.35 9.57
CA GLY A 41 4.58 -2.63 10.71
C GLY A 41 3.80 -3.32 11.84
N ALA A 42 4.55 -3.88 12.79
CA ALA A 42 4.02 -4.56 13.99
C ALA A 42 4.48 -3.82 15.25
#